data_AF-A0A957UB03-F1
#
_entry.id   AF-A0A957UB03-F1
#
_cell.length_a   1.000
_cell.length_b   1.000
_cell.length_c   1.000
_cell.angle_alpha   90.00
_cell.angle_beta   90.00
_cell.angle_gamma   90.00
#
_symmetry.space_group_name_H-M   'P 1'
#
loop_
_entity.id
_entity.type
_entity.pdbx_description
1 polymer ?
#
loop_
_entity_poly.entity_id
_entity_poly.type
_entity_poly.pdbx_seq_one_letter_code
_entity_poly.pdbx_strand_id
1 'polypeptide(L)'
;LEGRAPVVYGSRFLGGPRAAMSLSHTVGNKMLTIVTNIFYGTSLSDMETCYKCFRRDVLAGVPLRSRRFEIEPELTAKILKRGYTIYEVPISYNGRAFHEGKKITWRDGITALRTLAKYRFVD
;
A
#
# COMPACT_ATOMS: atom_id res chain seq x y z
N LEU A 1 -15.52 -12.66 0.28
CA LEU A 1 -15.61 -11.21 0.55
C LEU A 1 -17.06 -10.72 0.69
N GLU A 2 -17.98 -11.56 1.17
CA GLU A 2 -19.43 -11.30 1.20
C GLU A 2 -19.82 -10.21 2.21
N GLY A 3 -19.50 -8.94 1.93
CA GLY A 3 -19.86 -7.78 2.77
C GLY A 3 -19.12 -7.67 4.12
N ARG A 4 -18.28 -8.66 4.47
CA ARG A 4 -17.60 -8.74 5.78
C ARG A 4 -16.23 -8.04 5.83
N ALA A 5 -15.68 -7.61 4.69
CA ALA A 5 -14.36 -6.98 4.61
C ALA A 5 -14.51 -5.45 4.53
N PRO A 6 -14.25 -4.70 5.61
CA PRO A 6 -14.36 -3.24 5.58
C PRO A 6 -13.26 -2.57 4.76
N VAL A 7 -12.14 -3.26 4.56
CA VAL A 7 -10.98 -2.80 3.79
C VAL A 7 -10.45 -3.94 2.92
N VAL A 8 -10.27 -3.67 1.63
CA VAL A 8 -9.77 -4.65 0.65
C VAL A 8 -8.68 -4.02 -0.22
N TYR A 9 -7.52 -4.66 -0.30
CA TYR A 9 -6.38 -4.26 -1.13
C TYR A 9 -6.26 -5.25 -2.30
N GLY A 10 -6.03 -4.75 -3.50
CA GLY A 10 -5.67 -5.59 -4.63
C GLY A 10 -4.19 -5.94 -4.58
N SER A 11 -3.81 -7.19 -4.36
CA SER A 11 -2.41 -7.60 -4.38
C SER A 11 -1.96 -8.03 -5.77
N ARG A 12 -0.84 -7.46 -6.22
CA ARG A 12 -0.16 -7.87 -7.45
C ARG A 12 0.65 -9.16 -7.28
N PHE A 13 0.83 -9.63 -6.04
CA PHE A 13 1.69 -10.76 -5.70
C PHE A 13 0.95 -12.04 -5.29
N LEU A 14 -0.38 -12.00 -5.12
CA LEU A 14 -1.20 -13.15 -4.72
C LEU A 14 -1.58 -14.12 -5.88
N GLY A 15 -1.03 -13.95 -7.09
CA GLY A 15 -1.16 -14.94 -8.16
C GLY A 15 -2.13 -14.61 -9.29
N GLY A 16 -2.54 -13.34 -9.45
CA GLY A 16 -3.27 -12.89 -10.64
C GLY A 16 -2.40 -12.79 -11.91
N PRO A 17 -2.99 -12.78 -13.11
CA PRO A 17 -2.29 -12.55 -14.37
C PRO A 17 -1.54 -11.20 -14.34
N ARG A 18 -0.21 -11.21 -14.52
CA ARG A 18 0.58 -9.97 -14.47
C ARG A 18 1.63 -9.91 -15.56
N ALA A 19 1.81 -8.72 -16.12
CA ALA A 19 2.99 -8.42 -16.92
C ALA A 19 4.24 -8.41 -16.04
N ALA A 20 5.40 -8.72 -16.62
CA ALA A 20 6.66 -8.70 -15.90
C ALA A 20 6.95 -7.27 -15.39
N MET A 21 6.85 -7.08 -14.08
CA MET A 21 7.23 -5.82 -13.45
C MET A 21 8.76 -5.77 -13.32
N SER A 22 9.32 -4.58 -13.49
CA SER A 22 10.75 -4.33 -13.25
C SER A 22 11.17 -4.87 -11.87
N LEU A 23 12.31 -5.57 -11.85
CA LEU A 23 12.83 -6.22 -10.66
C LEU A 23 13.08 -5.20 -9.53
N SER A 24 13.62 -4.03 -9.84
CA SER A 24 13.90 -2.98 -8.86
C SER A 24 12.62 -2.49 -8.16
N HIS A 25 11.53 -2.34 -8.89
CA HIS A 25 10.22 -1.99 -8.30
C HIS A 25 9.63 -3.13 -7.49
N THR A 26 9.81 -4.37 -7.95
CA THR A 26 9.34 -5.55 -7.21
C THR A 26 10.04 -5.64 -5.86
N VAL A 27 11.36 -5.47 -5.83
CA VAL A 27 12.15 -5.46 -4.60
C VAL A 27 11.77 -4.26 -3.72
N GLY A 28 11.63 -3.06 -4.30
CA GLY A 28 11.24 -1.86 -3.56
C GLY A 28 9.88 -2.00 -2.88
N ASN A 29 8.85 -2.44 -3.61
CA ASN A 29 7.51 -2.64 -3.05
C ASN A 29 7.48 -3.74 -1.99
N LYS A 30 8.21 -4.83 -2.20
CA LYS A 30 8.34 -5.89 -1.18
C LYS A 30 9.03 -5.37 0.07
N MET A 31 10.10 -4.58 -0.06
CA MET A 31 10.79 -4.00 1.09
C MET A 31 9.88 -3.05 1.89
N LEU A 32 9.15 -2.16 1.23
CA LEU A 32 8.16 -1.28 1.88
C LEU A 32 7.05 -2.08 2.58
N THR A 33 6.59 -3.16 1.96
CA THR A 33 5.58 -4.05 2.54
C THR A 33 6.12 -4.77 3.77
N ILE A 34 7.36 -5.30 3.73
CA ILE A 34 8.01 -5.93 4.88
C ILE A 34 8.14 -4.94 6.04
N VAL A 35 8.61 -3.72 5.78
CA VAL A 35 8.72 -2.68 6.83
C VAL A 35 7.36 -2.38 7.43
N THR A 36 6.32 -2.28 6.62
CA THR A 36 4.94 -2.07 7.11
C THR A 36 4.48 -3.22 7.99
N ASN A 37 4.70 -4.46 7.53
CA ASN A 37 4.35 -5.67 8.26
C ASN A 37 5.04 -5.71 9.64
N ILE A 38 6.33 -5.34 9.71
CA ILE A 38 7.08 -5.25 10.96
C ILE A 38 6.52 -4.15 11.87
N PHE A 39 6.30 -2.95 11.34
CA PHE A 39 5.87 -1.82 12.16
C PHE A 39 4.45 -1.99 12.71
N TYR A 40 3.54 -2.55 11.93
CA TYR A 40 2.13 -2.62 12.26
C TYR A 40 1.64 -4.03 12.59
N GLY A 41 2.54 -5.03 12.64
CA GLY A 41 2.21 -6.39 13.04
C GLY A 41 1.21 -7.07 12.10
N THR A 42 1.39 -6.90 10.79
CA THR A 42 0.49 -7.45 9.76
C THR A 42 1.26 -8.33 8.76
N SER A 43 0.56 -9.02 7.87
CA SER A 43 1.14 -9.94 6.88
C SER A 43 0.62 -9.62 5.48
N LEU A 44 0.71 -8.37 5.08
CA LEU A 44 0.34 -7.94 3.73
C LEU A 44 1.36 -8.45 2.72
N SER A 45 0.88 -8.79 1.53
CA SER A 45 1.68 -9.15 0.37
C SER A 45 2.03 -7.93 -0.48
N ASP A 46 1.15 -6.93 -0.57
CA ASP A 46 1.34 -5.73 -1.39
C ASP A 46 0.72 -4.46 -0.77
N MET A 47 1.51 -3.73 0.02
CA MET A 47 1.03 -2.49 0.64
C MET A 47 0.89 -1.34 -0.38
N GLU A 48 1.81 -1.25 -1.35
CA GLU A 48 1.95 -0.15 -2.31
C GLU A 48 1.21 -0.41 -3.63
N THR A 49 0.02 -1.01 -3.52
CA THR A 49 -0.77 -1.42 -4.69
C THR A 49 -1.47 -0.26 -5.40
N CYS A 50 -1.79 0.83 -4.68
CA CYS A 50 -2.67 1.92 -5.15
C CYS A 50 -4.07 1.47 -5.60
N TYR A 51 -4.41 0.18 -5.47
CA TYR A 51 -5.72 -0.37 -5.75
C TYR A 51 -6.36 -0.83 -4.45
N LYS A 52 -7.06 0.08 -3.78
CA LYS A 52 -7.59 -0.11 -2.43
C LYS A 52 -9.05 0.31 -2.39
N CYS A 53 -9.87 -0.52 -1.76
CA CYS A 53 -11.29 -0.27 -1.56
C CYS A 53 -11.59 -0.23 -0.06
N PHE A 54 -12.37 0.76 0.35
CA PHE A 54 -12.73 0.99 1.74
C PHE A 54 -14.21 1.24 1.84
N ARG A 55 -14.85 0.73 2.89
CA ARG A 55 -16.14 1.29 3.28
C ARG A 55 -15.96 2.74 3.74
N ARG A 56 -16.97 3.57 3.48
CA ARG A 56 -16.94 5.01 3.79
C ARG A 56 -16.67 5.28 5.27
N ASP A 57 -17.27 4.49 6.15
CA ASP A 57 -17.13 4.61 7.60
C ASP A 57 -15.71 4.35 8.12
N VAL A 58 -14.91 3.55 7.39
CA VAL A 58 -13.48 3.35 7.73
C VAL A 58 -12.69 4.64 7.58
N LEU A 59 -12.96 5.40 6.50
CA LEU A 59 -12.26 6.65 6.18
C LEU A 59 -12.90 7.88 6.81
N ALA A 60 -14.13 7.76 7.32
CA ALA A 60 -14.80 8.85 8.00
C ALA A 60 -13.94 9.34 9.17
N GLY A 61 -13.66 10.65 9.18
CA GLY A 61 -12.85 11.29 10.20
C GLY A 61 -11.37 10.87 10.22
N VAL A 62 -10.82 10.25 9.17
CA VAL A 62 -9.36 10.06 9.03
C VAL A 62 -8.75 11.36 8.52
N PRO A 63 -7.95 12.11 9.30
CA PRO A 63 -7.35 13.35 8.82
C PRO A 63 -6.18 13.02 7.88
N LEU A 64 -6.41 12.99 6.58
CA LEU A 64 -5.34 12.73 5.60
C LEU A 64 -4.52 14.00 5.34
N ARG A 65 -3.20 13.93 5.50
CA ARG A 65 -2.28 15.08 5.37
C ARG A 65 -1.35 15.01 4.17
N SER A 66 -1.07 13.81 3.68
CA SER A 66 -0.23 13.52 2.51
C SER A 66 -0.77 14.15 1.22
N ARG A 67 0.13 14.54 0.30
CA ARG A 67 -0.21 15.23 -0.96
C ARG A 67 0.30 14.53 -2.22
N ARG A 68 1.12 13.50 -2.08
CA ARG A 68 1.77 12.75 -3.16
C ARG A 68 1.73 11.24 -2.87
N PHE A 69 2.79 10.52 -3.20
CA PHE A 69 2.90 9.07 -3.03
C PHE A 69 2.81 8.63 -1.56
N GLU A 70 3.19 9.50 -0.62
CA GLU A 70 3.09 9.22 0.81
C GLU A 70 1.66 8.96 1.34
N ILE A 71 0.63 9.21 0.53
CA ILE A 71 -0.76 8.90 0.89
C ILE A 71 -0.98 7.40 1.11
N GLU A 72 -0.33 6.55 0.32
CA GLU A 72 -0.45 5.10 0.40
C GLU A 72 0.01 4.53 1.77
N PRO A 73 1.21 4.88 2.25
CA PRO A 73 1.66 4.48 3.57
C PRO A 73 0.88 5.17 4.69
N GLU A 74 0.49 6.45 4.55
CA GLU A 74 -0.33 7.14 5.55
C GLU A 74 -1.69 6.44 5.76
N LEU A 75 -2.38 6.13 4.66
CA LEU A 75 -3.68 5.50 4.68
C LEU A 75 -3.61 4.13 5.36
N THR A 76 -2.62 3.33 4.96
CA THR A 76 -2.41 1.98 5.52
C THR A 76 -2.07 2.06 7.01
N ALA A 77 -1.18 2.95 7.40
CA ALA A 77 -0.81 3.18 8.80
C ALA A 77 -2.04 3.53 9.67
N LYS A 78 -2.85 4.49 9.22
CA LYS A 78 -4.02 4.96 9.97
C LYS A 78 -5.12 3.91 10.08
N ILE A 79 -5.31 3.10 9.05
CA ILE A 79 -6.28 2.01 9.05
C ILE A 79 -5.85 0.90 10.01
N LEU A 80 -4.58 0.50 9.95
CA LEU A 80 -4.04 -0.52 10.85
C LEU A 80 -4.06 -0.05 12.31
N LYS A 81 -3.75 1.23 12.58
CA LYS A 81 -3.85 1.80 13.94
C LYS A 81 -5.28 1.87 14.48
N ARG A 82 -6.28 1.95 13.61
CA ARG A 82 -7.70 1.87 13.99
C ARG A 82 -8.18 0.42 14.22
N GLY A 83 -7.30 -0.57 14.07
CA GLY A 83 -7.60 -1.98 14.32
C GLY A 83 -8.36 -2.67 13.19
N TYR A 84 -8.47 -2.06 12.01
CA TYR A 84 -9.13 -2.70 10.87
C TYR A 84 -8.24 -3.77 10.24
N THR A 85 -8.82 -4.93 9.98
CA THR A 85 -8.19 -5.98 9.18
C THR A 85 -8.28 -5.64 7.70
N ILE A 86 -7.13 -5.67 7.03
CA ILE A 86 -7.01 -5.47 5.59
C ILE A 86 -7.04 -6.85 4.92
N TYR A 87 -7.95 -7.03 3.97
CA TYR A 87 -8.03 -8.25 3.17
C TYR A 87 -7.37 -8.03 1.81
N GLU A 88 -6.62 -9.01 1.31
CA GLU A 88 -5.97 -8.91 0.01
C GLU A 88 -6.65 -9.80 -1.03
N VAL A 89 -6.80 -9.28 -2.26
CA VAL A 89 -7.39 -9.99 -3.39
C VAL A 89 -6.43 -9.96 -4.58
N PRO A 90 -6.25 -11.06 -5.33
CA PRO A 90 -5.37 -11.03 -6.49
C PRO A 90 -5.94 -10.07 -7.56
N ILE A 91 -5.07 -9.23 -8.13
CA ILE A 91 -5.42 -8.36 -9.26
C ILE A 91 -4.56 -8.64 -10.48
N SER A 92 -5.11 -8.32 -11.65
CA SER A 92 -4.32 -8.28 -12.87
C SER A 92 -3.59 -6.94 -12.97
N TYR A 93 -2.28 -6.96 -13.19
CA TYR A 93 -1.47 -5.75 -13.26
C TYR A 93 -0.63 -5.70 -14.54
N ASN A 94 -0.87 -4.66 -15.33
CA ASN A 94 -0.03 -4.31 -16.47
C ASN A 94 0.69 -3.00 -16.16
N GLY A 95 1.96 -3.11 -15.77
CA GLY A 95 2.77 -1.98 -15.35
C GLY A 95 3.36 -1.23 -16.53
N ARG A 96 3.30 0.10 -16.50
CA ARG A 96 4.02 0.95 -17.46
C ARG A 96 5.54 0.87 -17.24
N ALA A 97 6.28 0.81 -18.34
CA ALA A 97 7.73 0.95 -18.35
C ALA A 97 8.15 2.41 -18.07
N PHE A 98 9.43 2.61 -17.72
CA PHE A 98 9.95 3.95 -17.43
C PHE A 98 9.84 4.91 -18.62
N HIS A 99 10.05 4.42 -19.84
CA HIS A 99 9.96 5.21 -21.07
C HIS A 99 8.52 5.66 -21.39
N GLU A 100 7.50 5.00 -20.81
CA GLU A 100 6.08 5.35 -20.94
C GLU A 100 5.64 6.42 -19.91
N GLY A 101 6.61 7.14 -19.32
CA GLY A 101 6.35 8.24 -18.40
C GLY A 101 5.98 7.81 -16.99
N LYS A 102 6.63 6.77 -16.45
CA LYS A 102 6.46 6.37 -15.05
C LYS A 102 7.00 7.45 -14.11
N LYS A 103 6.12 8.05 -13.31
CA LYS A 103 6.42 9.21 -12.44
C LYS A 103 7.06 8.85 -11.09
N ILE A 104 7.10 7.56 -10.72
CA ILE A 104 7.58 7.09 -9.41
C ILE A 104 9.09 6.82 -9.49
N THR A 105 9.82 7.36 -8.52
CA THR A 105 11.28 7.24 -8.38
C THR A 105 11.66 6.61 -7.03
N TRP A 106 12.93 6.24 -6.86
CA TRP A 106 13.43 5.70 -5.58
C TRP A 106 13.28 6.69 -4.41
N ARG A 107 13.25 8.00 -4.68
CA ARG A 107 13.02 9.05 -3.68
C ARG A 107 11.63 8.94 -3.04
N ASP A 108 10.64 8.50 -3.81
CA ASP A 108 9.29 8.25 -3.32
C ASP A 108 9.28 7.08 -2.34
N GLY A 109 10.11 6.06 -2.57
CA GLY A 109 10.30 4.93 -1.64
C GLY A 109 10.88 5.35 -0.28
N ILE A 110 11.90 6.23 -0.27
CA ILE A 110 12.45 6.77 0.99
C ILE A 110 11.40 7.63 1.70
N THR A 111 10.64 8.42 0.94
CA THR A 111 9.56 9.23 1.50
C THR A 111 8.49 8.35 2.11
N ALA A 112 8.13 7.23 1.47
CA ALA A 112 7.19 6.24 1.99
C ALA A 112 7.67 5.62 3.31
N LEU A 113 8.95 5.20 3.39
CA LEU A 113 9.55 4.68 4.62
C LEU A 113 9.48 5.70 5.77
N ARG A 114 9.88 6.95 5.50
CA ARG A 114 9.82 8.03 6.49
C ARG A 114 8.39 8.26 6.96
N THR A 115 7.42 8.19 6.06
CA THR A 115 6.00 8.34 6.38
C THR A 115 5.49 7.19 7.24
N LEU A 116 5.83 5.93 6.93
CA LEU A 116 5.49 4.77 7.75
C LEU A 116 6.02 4.89 9.17
N ALA A 117 7.28 5.30 9.33
CA ALA A 117 7.90 5.52 10.63
C ALA A 117 7.23 6.68 11.38
N LYS A 118 7.00 7.82 10.71
CA LYS A 118 6.34 8.99 11.30
C LYS A 118 4.97 8.64 11.87
N TYR A 119 4.12 7.98 11.09
CA TYR A 119 2.76 7.62 11.54
C TYR A 119 2.73 6.46 12.53
N ARG A 120 3.84 5.73 12.71
CA ARG A 120 3.93 4.66 13.71
C ARG A 120 4.28 5.17 15.11
N PHE A 121 5.17 6.15 15.19
CA PHE A 121 5.80 6.58 16.44
C PHE A 121 5.41 7.98 16.91
N VAL A 122 4.97 8.87 16.02
CA VAL A 122 4.76 10.30 16.34
C VAL A 122 3.28 10.68 16.35
N ASP A 123 2.53 10.20 15.35
CA ASP A 123 1.07 10.30 15.27
C ASP A 123 0.49 9.03 15.88
#